data_AF-A9BK46-F1
#
_entry.id   AF-A9BK46-F1
#
_cell.length_a   1.000
_cell.length_b   1.000
_cell.length_c   1.000
_cell.angle_alpha   90.00
_cell.angle_beta   90.00
_cell.angle_gamma   90.00
#
_symmetry.space_group_name_H-M   'P 1'
#
loop_
_entity.id
_entity.type
_entity.pdbx_description
1 polymer ?
#
loop_
_entity_poly.entity_id
_entity_poly.type
_entity_poly.pdbx_seq_one_letter_code
_entity_poly.pdbx_strand_id
1 'polypeptide(L)'
;METFDPFFILFIFLSNEQNSAEILPYGFDIVFYFKELITYQKKLIFLKSKNFFSNGLLFMLKNLELERIGFLLKAYHRLRIWKIEKFFIRSNKKNYLKFLSKSEKKYAQIYEFFFLKKLGEIICEIFNLKIQRNLRLKNLFLSQKKILKTDYFVFFKVLKKKKFFESNILSISDPKNFYGNEIYCMKYNKIKNLVLFQIIYLL
;
A
#
# COMPACT_ATOMS: atom_id res chain seq x y z
N MET A 1 -5.43 16.07 19.91
CA MET A 1 -5.27 15.20 18.73
C MET A 1 -6.35 14.15 18.83
N GLU A 2 -7.26 14.04 17.87
CA GLU A 2 -8.19 12.91 17.85
C GLU A 2 -7.37 11.63 17.75
N THR A 3 -7.39 10.81 18.79
CA THR A 3 -6.70 9.52 18.82
C THR A 3 -7.52 8.57 17.96
N PHE A 4 -7.15 8.46 16.68
CA PHE A 4 -7.78 7.47 15.80
C PHE A 4 -7.46 6.07 16.31
N ASP A 5 -8.48 5.21 16.30
CA ASP A 5 -8.33 3.78 16.55
C ASP A 5 -7.23 3.20 15.62
N PRO A 6 -6.19 2.53 16.15
CA PRO A 6 -5.19 1.87 15.33
C PRO A 6 -5.77 0.99 14.23
N PHE A 7 -6.91 0.33 14.49
CA PHE A 7 -7.57 -0.51 13.48
C PHE A 7 -8.07 0.33 12.30
N PHE A 8 -8.68 1.48 12.60
CA PHE A 8 -9.13 2.42 11.59
C PHE A 8 -7.94 3.00 10.79
N ILE A 9 -6.80 3.25 11.43
CA ILE A 9 -5.58 3.68 10.75
C ILE A 9 -5.12 2.60 9.76
N LEU A 10 -5.06 1.32 10.17
CA LEU A 10 -4.69 0.24 9.26
C LEU A 10 -5.65 0.13 8.06
N PHE A 11 -6.95 0.32 8.30
CA PHE A 11 -7.96 0.38 7.24
C PHE A 11 -7.70 1.55 6.27
N ILE A 12 -7.36 2.74 6.78
CA ILE A 12 -6.98 3.89 5.94
C ILE A 12 -5.79 3.55 5.04
N PHE A 13 -4.73 2.92 5.58
CA PHE A 13 -3.58 2.51 4.77
C PHE A 13 -3.97 1.53 3.67
N LEU A 14 -4.83 0.56 3.98
CA LEU A 14 -5.33 -0.40 3.00
C LEU A 14 -6.13 0.29 1.89
N SER A 15 -7.12 1.11 2.26
CA SER A 15 -7.99 1.78 1.29
C SER A 15 -7.22 2.79 0.43
N ASN A 16 -6.28 3.54 1.02
CA ASN A 16 -5.38 4.40 0.27
C ASN A 16 -4.54 3.60 -0.73
N GLU A 17 -4.02 2.43 -0.35
CA GLU A 17 -3.24 1.58 -1.25
C GLU A 17 -4.12 0.95 -2.34
N GLN A 18 -5.38 0.64 -2.08
CA GLN A 18 -6.31 0.14 -3.10
C GLN A 18 -6.60 1.19 -4.18
N ASN A 19 -6.86 2.42 -3.76
CA ASN A 19 -7.39 3.47 -4.63
C ASN A 19 -6.31 4.39 -5.24
N SER A 20 -5.05 4.20 -4.84
CA SER A 20 -3.90 4.89 -5.45
C SER A 20 -3.30 4.07 -6.59
N ALA A 21 -3.01 4.74 -7.71
CA ALA A 21 -2.29 4.13 -8.81
C ALA A 21 -0.80 3.92 -8.48
N GLU A 22 -0.27 4.74 -7.58
CA GLU A 22 1.13 4.71 -7.14
C GLU A 22 1.33 3.93 -5.85
N ILE A 23 2.58 3.49 -5.61
CA ILE A 23 2.94 2.90 -4.33
C ILE A 23 3.13 3.99 -3.29
N LEU A 24 2.38 3.89 -2.20
CA LEU A 24 2.42 4.87 -1.12
C LEU A 24 3.55 4.56 -0.12
N PRO A 25 3.92 5.49 0.77
CA PRO A 25 4.87 5.23 1.85
C PRO A 25 4.40 4.07 2.72
N TYR A 26 5.29 3.12 3.00
CA TYR A 26 4.98 1.99 3.86
C TYR A 26 4.71 2.46 5.30
N GLY A 27 3.53 2.15 5.84
CA GLY A 27 3.18 2.41 7.24
C GLY A 27 3.94 1.50 8.22
N PHE A 28 5.21 1.81 8.50
CA PHE A 28 6.05 1.01 9.38
C PHE A 28 5.45 0.88 10.78
N ASP A 29 5.08 2.00 11.37
CA ASP A 29 4.64 2.06 12.77
C ASP A 29 3.39 1.20 12.99
N ILE A 30 2.39 1.36 12.12
CA ILE A 30 1.11 0.64 12.26
C ILE A 30 1.26 -0.86 11.97
N VAL A 31 2.04 -1.23 10.96
CA VAL A 31 2.26 -2.64 10.62
C VAL A 31 3.08 -3.32 11.72
N PHE A 32 4.09 -2.64 12.25
CA PHE A 32 4.89 -3.15 13.34
C PHE A 32 4.05 -3.33 14.61
N TYR A 33 3.28 -2.31 14.99
CA TYR A 33 2.33 -2.36 16.10
C TYR A 33 1.40 -3.58 16.02
N PHE A 34 0.73 -3.80 14.89
CA PHE A 34 -0.18 -4.95 14.77
C PHE A 34 0.55 -6.29 14.69
N LYS A 35 1.76 -6.36 14.15
CA LYS A 35 2.57 -7.59 14.20
C LYS A 35 2.92 -7.96 15.64
N GLU A 36 3.37 -6.99 16.43
CA GLU A 36 3.64 -7.20 17.85
C GLU A 36 2.38 -7.59 18.61
N LEU A 37 1.27 -6.87 18.40
CA LEU A 37 -0.01 -7.16 19.03
C LEU A 37 -0.48 -8.59 18.72
N ILE A 38 -0.43 -9.00 17.45
CA ILE A 38 -0.82 -10.36 17.05
C ILE A 38 0.08 -11.41 17.72
N THR A 39 1.40 -11.20 17.72
CA THR A 39 2.32 -12.18 18.32
C THR A 39 2.12 -12.27 19.84
N TYR A 40 1.90 -11.14 20.52
CA TYR A 40 1.61 -11.10 21.94
C TYR A 40 0.28 -11.79 22.28
N GLN A 41 -0.80 -11.44 21.59
CA GLN A 41 -2.11 -12.05 21.84
C GLN A 41 -2.12 -13.55 21.54
N LYS A 42 -1.44 -14.00 20.49
CA LYS A 42 -1.27 -15.45 20.23
C LYS A 42 -0.58 -16.17 21.38
N LYS A 43 0.45 -15.57 21.99
CA LYS A 43 1.12 -16.14 23.18
C LYS A 43 0.16 -16.22 24.37
N LEU A 44 -0.61 -15.16 24.63
CA LEU A 44 -1.59 -15.16 25.72
C LEU A 44 -2.67 -16.22 25.53
N ILE A 45 -3.18 -16.36 24.31
CA ILE A 45 -4.18 -17.35 23.92
C ILE A 45 -3.62 -18.76 24.12
N PHE A 46 -2.37 -19.01 23.71
CA PHE A 46 -1.69 -20.30 23.92
C PHE A 46 -1.43 -20.63 25.40
N LEU A 47 -1.12 -19.65 26.23
CA LEU A 47 -0.92 -19.87 27.67
C LEU A 47 -2.25 -20.15 28.38
N LYS A 48 -3.32 -19.44 28.00
CA LYS A 48 -4.64 -19.57 28.61
C LYS A 48 -5.43 -20.77 28.10
N SER A 49 -5.15 -21.26 26.90
CA SER A 49 -5.79 -22.47 26.39
C SER A 49 -5.55 -23.66 27.32
N LYS A 50 -4.40 -23.75 27.99
CA LYS A 50 -4.11 -24.83 28.96
C LYS A 50 -5.11 -24.92 30.13
N ASN A 51 -5.88 -23.85 30.40
CA ASN A 51 -6.90 -23.79 31.45
C ASN A 51 -8.30 -23.77 30.80
N PHE A 52 -8.72 -24.89 30.20
CA PHE A 52 -9.84 -24.97 29.25
C PHE A 52 -11.27 -24.80 29.82
N PHE A 53 -11.49 -24.86 31.14
CA PHE A 53 -12.81 -25.24 31.65
C PHE A 53 -13.91 -24.16 31.73
N SER A 54 -13.64 -22.86 31.49
CA SER A 54 -14.69 -21.83 31.69
C SER A 54 -14.85 -20.74 30.62
N ASN A 55 -13.94 -20.57 29.65
CA ASN A 55 -13.91 -19.37 28.80
C ASN A 55 -13.80 -19.63 27.27
N GLY A 56 -14.45 -20.69 26.76
CA GLY A 56 -14.39 -21.06 25.33
C GLY A 56 -14.87 -19.97 24.35
N LEU A 57 -15.95 -19.25 24.69
CA LEU A 57 -16.49 -18.18 23.84
C LEU A 57 -15.52 -16.98 23.73
N LEU A 58 -14.93 -16.56 24.86
CA LEU A 58 -13.95 -15.47 24.88
C LEU A 58 -12.70 -15.81 24.06
N PHE A 59 -12.26 -17.07 24.09
CA PHE A 59 -11.15 -17.56 23.28
C PHE A 59 -11.47 -17.48 21.78
N MET A 60 -12.66 -17.94 21.39
CA MET A 60 -13.14 -17.86 20.01
C MET A 60 -13.19 -16.42 19.51
N LEU A 61 -13.78 -15.49 20.27
CA LEU A 61 -13.85 -14.08 19.90
C LEU A 61 -12.46 -13.46 19.68
N LYS A 62 -11.49 -13.77 20.55
CA LYS A 62 -10.12 -13.27 20.40
C LYS A 62 -9.44 -13.82 19.14
N ASN A 63 -9.64 -15.09 18.83
CA ASN A 63 -9.09 -15.68 17.61
C ASN A 63 -9.70 -15.05 16.35
N LEU A 64 -11.03 -14.86 16.33
CA LEU A 64 -11.70 -14.19 15.22
C LEU A 64 -11.16 -12.77 14.99
N GLU A 65 -10.94 -12.00 16.06
CA GLU A 65 -10.38 -10.65 15.92
C GLU A 65 -8.93 -10.67 15.41
N LEU A 66 -8.11 -11.61 15.87
CA LEU A 66 -6.75 -11.80 15.34
C LEU A 66 -6.75 -12.20 13.86
N GLU A 67 -7.71 -13.02 13.44
CA GLU A 67 -7.89 -13.38 12.03
C GLU A 67 -8.29 -12.16 11.20
N ARG A 68 -9.21 -11.32 11.68
CA ARG A 68 -9.62 -10.08 11.01
C ARG A 68 -8.45 -9.12 10.81
N ILE A 69 -7.67 -8.85 11.87
CA ILE A 69 -6.48 -7.99 11.78
C ILE A 69 -5.43 -8.63 10.84
N GLY A 70 -5.21 -9.94 10.99
CA GLY A 70 -4.28 -10.69 10.15
C GLY A 70 -4.66 -10.67 8.66
N PHE A 71 -5.95 -10.72 8.36
CA PHE A 71 -6.48 -10.60 7.01
C PHE A 71 -6.18 -9.22 6.42
N LEU A 72 -6.45 -8.14 7.15
CA LEU A 72 -6.17 -6.78 6.70
C LEU A 72 -4.68 -6.56 6.41
N LEU A 73 -3.80 -7.02 7.30
CA LEU A 73 -2.34 -6.95 7.08
C LEU A 73 -1.91 -7.73 5.83
N LYS A 74 -2.45 -8.95 5.64
CA LYS A 74 -2.18 -9.75 4.44
C LYS A 74 -2.68 -9.05 3.17
N ALA A 75 -3.87 -8.47 3.20
CA ALA A 75 -4.44 -7.73 2.06
C ALA A 75 -3.57 -6.53 1.69
N TYR A 76 -3.14 -5.74 2.68
CA TYR A 76 -2.24 -4.60 2.50
C TYR A 76 -0.91 -5.03 1.88
N HIS A 77 -0.27 -6.08 2.40
CA HIS A 77 0.98 -6.59 1.84
C HIS A 77 0.83 -7.13 0.41
N ARG A 78 -0.24 -7.88 0.13
CA ARG A 78 -0.51 -8.43 -1.21
C ARG A 78 -0.67 -7.33 -2.26
N LEU A 79 -1.45 -6.29 -1.95
CA LEU A 79 -1.63 -5.14 -2.85
C LEU A 79 -0.32 -4.43 -3.15
N ARG A 80 0.52 -4.24 -2.12
CA ARG A 80 1.81 -3.60 -2.30
C ARG A 80 2.76 -4.43 -3.15
N ILE A 81 2.82 -5.75 -2.94
CA ILE A 81 3.61 -6.66 -3.79
C ILE A 81 3.15 -6.57 -5.24
N TRP A 82 1.83 -6.65 -5.48
CA TRP A 82 1.27 -6.51 -6.83
C TRP A 82 1.64 -5.18 -7.47
N LYS A 83 1.61 -4.07 -6.72
CA LYS A 83 2.08 -2.78 -7.21
C LYS A 83 3.59 -2.79 -7.49
N ILE A 84 4.42 -3.37 -6.64
CA ILE A 84 5.87 -3.47 -6.88
C ILE A 84 6.16 -4.15 -8.22
N GLU A 85 5.49 -5.26 -8.50
CA GLU A 85 5.62 -5.98 -9.78
C GLU A 85 5.20 -5.12 -10.97
N LYS A 86 4.10 -4.39 -10.83
CA LYS A 86 3.61 -3.46 -11.86
C LYS A 86 4.54 -2.26 -12.07
N PHE A 87 5.16 -1.75 -10.99
CA PHE A 87 6.07 -0.61 -11.02
C PHE A 87 7.47 -0.97 -11.51
N PHE A 88 7.89 -2.21 -11.31
CA PHE A 88 9.18 -2.74 -11.72
C PHE A 88 9.44 -2.54 -13.22
N ILE A 89 8.43 -2.78 -14.06
CA ILE A 89 8.51 -2.65 -15.52
C ILE A 89 8.63 -1.19 -15.99
N ARG A 90 8.26 -0.21 -15.15
CA ARG A 90 7.78 1.10 -15.63
C ARG A 90 8.68 2.30 -15.28
N SER A 91 9.40 2.27 -14.15
CA SER A 91 9.87 3.51 -13.50
C SER A 91 11.37 3.56 -13.16
N ASN A 92 11.92 4.79 -13.19
CA ASN A 92 13.22 5.13 -12.63
C ASN A 92 13.28 4.70 -11.15
N LYS A 93 14.01 3.61 -10.89
CA LYS A 93 14.05 2.88 -9.61
C LYS A 93 14.32 3.73 -8.37
N LYS A 94 14.97 4.88 -8.51
CA LYS A 94 15.50 5.65 -7.38
C LYS A 94 14.42 6.25 -6.48
N ASN A 95 13.23 6.56 -6.99
CA ASN A 95 12.23 7.32 -6.20
C ASN A 95 11.31 6.44 -5.36
N TYR A 96 10.82 5.30 -5.89
CA TYR A 96 9.85 4.47 -5.16
C TYR A 96 10.50 3.55 -4.11
N LEU A 97 11.81 3.25 -4.23
CA LEU A 97 12.53 2.45 -3.24
C LEU A 97 12.47 3.06 -1.83
N LYS A 98 12.32 4.39 -1.71
CA LYS A 98 12.17 5.07 -0.41
C LYS A 98 10.87 4.69 0.31
N PHE A 99 9.84 4.32 -0.45
CA PHE A 99 8.52 3.95 0.08
C PHE A 99 8.39 2.48 0.45
N LEU A 100 9.40 1.66 0.16
CA LEU A 100 9.37 0.22 0.39
C LEU A 100 9.95 -0.17 1.75
N SER A 101 9.36 -1.21 2.34
CA SER A 101 9.95 -1.92 3.48
C SER A 101 11.24 -2.66 3.09
N LYS A 102 12.06 -3.05 4.09
CA LYS A 102 13.29 -3.83 3.85
C LYS A 102 13.00 -5.15 3.13
N SER A 103 11.91 -5.83 3.50
CA SER A 103 11.47 -7.07 2.84
C SER A 103 10.95 -6.81 1.43
N GLU A 104 10.20 -5.73 1.21
CA GLU A 104 9.74 -5.34 -0.12
C GLU A 104 10.91 -4.98 -1.06
N LYS A 105 11.96 -4.33 -0.55
CA LYS A 105 13.19 -4.06 -1.31
C LYS A 105 13.89 -5.34 -1.74
N LYS A 106 14.07 -6.29 -0.81
CA LYS A 106 14.64 -7.61 -1.12
C LYS A 106 13.80 -8.33 -2.16
N TYR A 107 12.48 -8.33 -2.00
CA TYR A 107 11.55 -8.91 -2.97
C TYR A 107 11.72 -8.28 -4.35
N ALA A 108 11.71 -6.94 -4.45
CA ALA A 108 11.87 -6.23 -5.72
C ALA A 108 13.20 -6.55 -6.42
N GLN A 109 14.30 -6.66 -5.66
CA GLN A 109 15.62 -7.03 -6.21
C GLN A 109 15.64 -8.47 -6.75
N ILE A 110 15.07 -9.41 -5.99
CA ILE A 110 14.98 -10.81 -6.40
C ILE A 110 14.07 -10.96 -7.62
N TYR A 111 12.91 -10.32 -7.58
CA TYR A 111 11.95 -10.30 -8.69
C TYR A 111 12.58 -9.73 -9.95
N GLU A 112 13.31 -8.61 -9.83
CA GLU A 112 14.07 -8.03 -10.93
C GLU A 112 15.04 -9.04 -11.54
N PHE A 113 15.87 -9.66 -10.71
CA PHE A 113 16.89 -10.59 -11.16
C PHE A 113 16.26 -11.78 -11.91
N PHE A 114 15.22 -12.40 -11.35
CA PHE A 114 14.55 -13.52 -11.98
C PHE A 114 13.80 -13.13 -13.25
N PHE A 115 13.10 -11.99 -13.25
CA PHE A 115 12.34 -11.54 -14.41
C PHE A 115 13.27 -11.20 -15.57
N LEU A 116 14.34 -10.45 -15.33
CA LEU A 116 15.33 -10.12 -16.37
C LEU A 116 16.07 -11.35 -16.88
N LYS A 117 16.49 -12.25 -15.97
CA LYS A 117 17.23 -13.46 -16.33
C LYS A 117 16.38 -14.41 -17.15
N LYS A 118 15.18 -14.77 -16.66
CA LYS A 118 14.29 -15.71 -17.36
C LYS A 118 13.78 -15.15 -18.69
N LEU A 119 13.42 -13.86 -18.76
CA LEU A 119 13.04 -13.28 -20.04
C LEU A 119 14.22 -13.23 -21.01
N GLY A 120 15.43 -12.91 -20.52
CA GLY A 120 16.63 -12.95 -21.34
C GLY A 120 16.89 -14.34 -21.92
N GLU A 121 16.76 -15.39 -21.11
CA GLU A 121 16.89 -16.79 -21.53
C GLU A 121 15.85 -17.17 -22.58
N ILE A 122 14.56 -16.96 -22.29
CA ILE A 122 13.45 -17.30 -23.21
C ILE A 122 13.56 -16.55 -24.54
N ILE A 123 13.91 -15.26 -24.51
CA ILE A 123 14.02 -14.46 -25.74
C ILE A 123 15.25 -14.88 -26.55
N CYS A 124 16.37 -15.23 -25.91
CA CYS A 124 17.54 -15.75 -26.58
C CYS A 124 17.28 -17.12 -27.24
N GLU A 125 16.55 -18.00 -26.55
CA GLU A 125 16.15 -19.32 -27.06
C GLU A 125 15.19 -19.21 -28.26
N ILE A 126 14.14 -18.39 -28.15
CA ILE A 126 13.12 -18.27 -29.20
C ILE A 126 13.67 -17.61 -30.47
N PHE A 127 14.51 -16.59 -30.31
CA PHE A 127 14.94 -15.79 -31.47
C PHE A 127 16.29 -16.23 -32.06
N ASN A 128 17.01 -17.19 -31.47
CA ASN A 128 18.39 -17.55 -31.88
C ASN A 128 19.32 -16.32 -31.99
N LEU A 129 19.00 -15.25 -31.27
CA LEU A 129 19.71 -13.98 -31.36
C LEU A 129 20.87 -13.99 -30.36
N LYS A 130 22.10 -14.01 -30.87
CA LYS A 130 23.34 -13.64 -30.13
C LYS A 130 23.37 -12.14 -29.78
N ILE A 131 22.24 -11.54 -29.41
CA ILE A 131 22.11 -10.09 -29.25
C ILE A 131 22.41 -9.67 -27.81
N GLN A 132 23.30 -8.68 -27.71
CA GLN A 132 23.75 -7.96 -26.51
C GLN A 132 22.67 -7.86 -25.42
N ARG A 133 22.93 -8.61 -24.34
CA ARG A 133 21.94 -9.20 -23.43
C ARG A 133 21.06 -8.27 -22.58
N ASN A 134 21.34 -6.97 -22.45
CA ASN A 134 20.70 -6.17 -21.37
C ASN A 134 20.11 -4.80 -21.78
N LEU A 135 20.54 -4.21 -22.90
CA LEU A 135 20.18 -2.82 -23.23
C LEU A 135 18.93 -2.71 -24.12
N ARG A 136 18.74 -3.62 -25.09
CA ARG A 136 17.57 -3.58 -26.00
C ARG A 136 16.26 -3.99 -25.34
N LEU A 137 16.28 -4.96 -24.43
CA LEU A 137 15.07 -5.39 -23.71
C LEU A 137 14.54 -4.29 -22.79
N LYS A 138 15.42 -3.62 -22.02
CA LYS A 138 15.03 -2.44 -21.24
C LYS A 138 14.38 -1.38 -22.12
N ASN A 139 14.91 -1.12 -23.31
CA ASN A 139 14.38 -0.10 -24.22
C ASN A 139 13.01 -0.49 -24.83
N LEU A 140 12.77 -1.77 -25.12
CA LEU A 140 11.46 -2.28 -25.57
C LEU A 140 10.39 -2.24 -24.47
N PHE A 141 10.76 -2.52 -23.22
CA PHE A 141 9.83 -2.34 -22.09
C PHE A 141 9.61 -0.86 -21.73
N LEU A 142 10.65 -0.02 -21.91
CA LEU A 142 10.55 1.44 -21.77
C LEU A 142 9.66 2.08 -22.84
N SER A 143 9.53 1.49 -24.04
CA SER A 143 8.60 1.98 -25.08
C SER A 143 7.15 1.54 -24.82
N GLN A 144 6.93 0.43 -24.09
CA GLN A 144 5.63 0.04 -23.53
C GLN A 144 5.28 0.76 -22.22
N LYS A 145 5.85 1.95 -21.97
CA LYS A 145 5.36 2.88 -20.95
C LYS A 145 3.91 3.28 -21.29
N LYS A 146 2.93 2.42 -20.97
CA LYS A 146 1.64 2.92 -20.55
C LYS A 146 1.99 3.97 -19.48
N ILE A 147 1.49 5.18 -19.56
CA ILE A 147 1.64 6.16 -18.47
C ILE A 147 0.68 5.68 -17.38
N LEU A 148 1.06 5.67 -16.09
CA LEU A 148 0.03 5.45 -15.06
C LEU A 148 -0.99 6.54 -15.30
N LYS A 149 -2.20 6.18 -15.73
CA LYS A 149 -3.27 7.16 -15.87
C LYS A 149 -3.53 7.66 -14.47
N THR A 150 -2.94 8.80 -14.12
CA THR A 150 -3.15 9.49 -12.85
C THR A 150 -4.30 10.51 -12.96
N ASP A 151 -4.81 10.69 -14.17
CA ASP A 151 -6.06 11.39 -14.49
C ASP A 151 -7.27 10.48 -14.33
N TYR A 152 -7.48 9.96 -13.13
CA TYR A 152 -8.72 9.30 -12.74
C TYR A 152 -9.30 10.00 -11.51
N PHE A 153 -10.63 9.92 -11.40
CA PHE A 153 -11.36 10.48 -10.27
C PHE A 153 -11.36 9.48 -9.12
N VAL A 154 -11.19 10.01 -7.90
CA VAL A 154 -11.17 9.22 -6.67
C VAL A 154 -12.05 9.88 -5.63
N PHE A 155 -12.78 9.06 -4.89
CA PHE A 155 -13.55 9.49 -3.75
C PHE A 155 -12.66 9.55 -2.51
N PHE A 156 -12.81 10.58 -1.68
CA PHE A 156 -12.02 10.74 -0.48
C PHE A 156 -12.79 11.44 0.64
N LYS A 157 -12.31 11.22 1.87
CA LYS A 157 -12.78 11.88 3.09
C LYS A 157 -11.62 12.62 3.76
N VAL A 158 -11.94 13.75 4.38
CA VAL A 158 -10.95 14.61 5.05
C VAL A 158 -10.76 14.14 6.49
N LEU A 159 -9.51 13.77 6.85
CA LEU A 159 -9.15 13.39 8.22
C LEU A 159 -8.78 14.61 9.07
N LYS A 160 -8.04 15.56 8.49
CA LYS A 160 -7.48 16.72 9.23
C LYS A 160 -7.94 18.03 8.60
N LYS A 161 -9.10 18.53 9.04
CA LYS A 161 -9.72 19.77 8.52
C LYS A 161 -8.76 20.96 8.47
N LYS A 162 -8.09 21.27 9.61
CA LYS A 162 -7.20 22.43 9.72
C LYS A 162 -6.10 22.44 8.65
N LYS A 163 -5.41 21.31 8.50
CA LYS A 163 -4.31 21.13 7.52
C LYS A 163 -4.79 21.08 6.07
N PHE A 164 -6.03 20.63 5.83
CA PHE A 164 -6.62 20.63 4.51
C PHE A 164 -6.80 22.07 3.99
N PHE A 165 -7.32 22.97 4.82
CA PHE A 165 -7.50 24.38 4.45
C PHE A 165 -6.18 25.15 4.31
N GLU A 166 -5.20 24.89 5.19
CA GLU A 166 -3.87 25.52 5.11
C GLU A 166 -3.11 25.14 3.83
N SER A 167 -3.39 23.96 3.26
CA SER A 167 -2.61 23.43 2.14
C SER A 167 -2.83 24.16 0.80
N ASN A 168 -3.77 25.11 0.69
CA ASN A 168 -3.98 25.98 -0.49
C ASN A 168 -4.05 25.26 -1.86
N ILE A 169 -4.33 23.96 -1.91
CA ILE A 169 -4.41 23.19 -3.18
C ILE A 169 -5.69 23.51 -3.96
N LEU A 170 -6.65 24.13 -3.29
CA LEU A 170 -7.97 24.41 -3.81
C LEU A 170 -8.19 25.91 -3.77
N SER A 171 -7.95 26.57 -4.90
CA SER A 171 -8.67 27.79 -5.30
C SER A 171 -10.16 27.45 -5.51
N ILE A 172 -10.77 26.80 -4.54
CA ILE A 172 -12.21 26.60 -4.46
C ILE A 172 -12.74 27.86 -3.81
N SER A 173 -13.68 28.48 -4.51
CA SER A 173 -14.31 29.75 -4.18
C SER A 173 -14.86 29.86 -2.76
N ASP A 174 -15.10 28.74 -2.06
CA ASP A 174 -15.61 28.77 -0.68
C ASP A 174 -15.02 27.66 0.20
N PRO A 175 -14.03 27.97 1.07
CA PRO A 175 -13.56 27.04 2.11
C PRO A 175 -14.63 26.73 3.17
N LYS A 176 -15.79 27.39 3.14
CA LYS A 176 -16.86 27.27 4.14
C LYS A 176 -17.72 25.99 4.00
N ASN A 177 -17.62 25.27 2.88
CA ASN A 177 -18.54 24.15 2.58
C ASN A 177 -17.98 22.75 2.84
N PHE A 178 -16.77 22.60 3.39
CA PHE A 178 -16.23 21.27 3.67
C PHE A 178 -16.66 20.74 5.05
N TYR A 179 -17.70 19.92 5.11
CA TYR A 179 -18.13 19.24 6.33
C TYR A 179 -17.33 17.96 6.59
N GLY A 180 -17.20 17.60 7.88
CA GLY A 180 -16.26 16.56 8.34
C GLY A 180 -16.58 15.12 7.96
N ASN A 181 -17.81 14.85 7.53
CA ASN A 181 -18.29 13.51 7.18
C ASN A 181 -18.65 13.35 5.70
N GLU A 182 -18.47 14.38 4.90
CA GLU A 182 -18.82 14.36 3.49
C GLU A 182 -17.78 13.62 2.66
N ILE A 183 -18.26 13.06 1.55
CA ILE A 183 -17.44 12.37 0.56
C ILE A 183 -17.22 13.33 -0.61
N TYR A 184 -15.96 13.55 -0.93
CA TYR A 184 -15.56 14.41 -2.04
C TYR A 184 -15.03 13.57 -3.19
N CYS A 185 -15.11 14.08 -4.41
CA CYS A 185 -14.58 13.43 -5.60
C CYS A 185 -13.67 14.39 -6.37
N MET A 186 -12.45 13.96 -6.68
CA MET A 186 -11.48 14.79 -7.40
C MET A 186 -10.47 13.95 -8.16
N LYS A 187 -9.80 14.55 -9.16
CA LYS A 187 -8.70 13.88 -9.87
C LYS A 187 -7.55 13.57 -8.91
N TYR A 188 -7.08 12.32 -8.92
CA TYR A 188 -6.00 11.84 -8.04
C TYR A 188 -4.74 12.72 -8.13
N ASN A 189 -4.36 13.15 -9.33
CA ASN A 189 -3.23 14.06 -9.56
C ASN A 189 -3.24 15.31 -8.66
N LYS A 190 -4.42 15.89 -8.40
CA LYS A 190 -4.52 17.11 -7.59
C LYS A 190 -4.44 16.83 -6.08
N ILE A 191 -4.89 15.66 -5.64
CA ILE A 191 -5.00 15.31 -4.21
C ILE A 191 -3.87 14.39 -3.72
N LYS A 192 -2.98 13.93 -4.61
CA LYS A 192 -1.88 13.00 -4.30
C LYS A 192 -1.05 13.44 -3.10
N ASN A 193 -0.67 14.72 -3.01
CA ASN A 193 0.13 15.23 -1.91
C ASN A 193 -0.64 15.17 -0.58
N LEU A 194 -1.95 15.39 -0.60
CA LEU A 194 -2.79 15.29 0.60
C LEU A 194 -2.88 13.87 1.14
N VAL A 195 -2.90 12.88 0.25
CA VAL A 195 -2.82 11.45 0.62
C VAL A 195 -1.47 11.14 1.27
N LEU A 196 -0.36 11.63 0.69
CA LEU A 196 0.98 11.43 1.24
C LEU A 196 1.15 12.06 2.64
N PHE A 197 0.55 13.22 2.87
CA PHE A 197 0.56 13.89 4.18
C PHE A 197 -0.49 13.35 5.17
N GLN A 198 -1.24 12.31 4.81
CA GLN A 198 -2.31 11.72 5.64
C GLN A 198 -3.32 12.78 6.11
N ILE A 199 -3.66 13.73 5.24
CA ILE A 199 -4.68 14.76 5.48
C ILE A 199 -6.04 14.24 5.07
N ILE A 200 -6.08 13.40 4.03
CA ILE A 200 -7.27 12.73 3.50
C ILE A 200 -7.04 11.23 3.46
N TYR A 201 -8.13 10.46 3.37
CA TYR A 201 -8.08 9.07 2.96
C TYR A 201 -9.03 8.82 1.81
N LEU A 202 -8.62 7.93 0.91
CA LEU A 202 -9.38 7.51 -0.26
C LEU A 202 -10.44 6.48 0.16
N LEU A 203 -11.53 6.40 -0.60
CA LEU A 203 -12.61 5.42 -0.46
C LEU A 203 -12.60 4.46 -1.63
#